data_AF-A0A7V9LA21-F1
#
_entry.id   AF-A0A7V9LA21-F1
#
_cell.length_a   1.000
_cell.length_b   1.000
_cell.length_c   1.000
_cell.angle_alpha   90.00
_cell.angle_beta   90.00
_cell.angle_gamma   90.00
#
_symmetry.space_group_name_H-M   'P 1'
#
loop_
_entity.id
_entity.type
_entity.pdbx_description
1 polymer ?
#
loop_
_entity_poly.entity_id
_entity_poly.type
_entity_poly.pdbx_seq_one_letter_code
_entity_poly.pdbx_strand_id
1 'polypeptide(L)'
;MSAALKQRIIERLGQWALWYRKGGYHQHTVATNYHAGSVWSATLISIALGGEAGEFSSSQWQYVRDKVWAEDMAKSVAPTGLLGGGDFPEGWQYAPLSVAEYALAARIVAQHGVAIDGVEAWLTAMFVRTIHARSGARDTGAVMGDTDEKAASIATQALTLLAILVGPASEVTQKQAAAEKQRLGLVAKDHFLFEALAQARAITPEAPNLAAWPTSFYAPGTQTFYARTAWGKEGVWMATLCPPTPYDDADHLAPSAGNFIVTRGIDEVVIDPTPYGSMSTLTTNAPTVDSKQQVPKYRPSQAPWGEATRFVWALQTASGVVATRCDYADQYKFQEKSSDVDFAMRDLVLIPWGKGADASIVVIDRAKTGGAELPMYLRFRSAANYTLAGDVATAQVGASRFAVHKVAPASIKPEVRVAVVGACWEVDRGKCDTARIPAGEYRLTIPGPTPEAIHVLDASDNREPLVIDTATPNVLHLRRGKQDAYVATAVGSYSVTPSASAIHVALADGAKSTITLDGGKCRVDVVADDGKRPAVVMVDEQCKVTEDKQTGPASPVFAGSAGGLIPIASAPQRSKKKGCCSAGDAGGSSALTVLVLAALLRPTRGRRRPGVAPRSGR
;
A
#
# COMPACT_ATOMS: atom_id res chain seq x y z
N MET A 1 13.73 9.57 44.43
CA MET A 1 12.26 9.42 44.51
C MET A 1 11.90 8.89 45.89
N SER A 2 10.92 9.49 46.58
CA SER A 2 10.47 8.99 47.88
C SER A 2 9.71 7.67 47.75
N ALA A 3 9.67 6.86 48.81
CA ALA A 3 8.95 5.59 48.81
C ALA A 3 7.44 5.78 48.51
N ALA A 4 6.83 6.82 49.09
CA ALA A 4 5.43 7.15 48.84
C ALA A 4 5.15 7.54 47.37
N LEU A 5 6.03 8.33 46.75
CA LEU A 5 5.89 8.70 45.34
C LEU A 5 6.08 7.48 44.44
N LYS A 6 7.06 6.63 44.74
CA LYS A 6 7.31 5.38 44.02
C LYS A 6 6.09 4.45 44.06
N GLN A 7 5.52 4.23 45.24
CA GLN A 7 4.33 3.42 45.42
C GLN A 7 3.14 3.98 44.64
N ARG A 8 2.92 5.29 44.69
CA ARG A 8 1.86 5.95 43.92
C ARG A 8 2.06 5.79 42.41
N ILE A 9 3.28 5.82 41.90
CA ILE A 9 3.58 5.58 40.49
C ILE A 9 3.26 4.13 40.12
N ILE A 10 3.70 3.17 40.92
CA ILE A 10 3.40 1.74 40.71
C ILE A 10 1.89 1.51 40.60
N GLU A 11 1.11 2.07 41.53
CA GLU A 11 -0.35 1.94 41.53
C GLU A 11 -0.99 2.53 40.27
N ARG A 12 -0.54 3.71 39.84
CA ARG A 12 -1.10 4.37 38.64
C ARG A 12 -0.75 3.65 37.35
N LEU A 13 0.50 3.19 37.21
CA LEU A 13 0.91 2.40 36.06
C LEU A 13 0.17 1.06 36.01
N GLY A 14 -0.02 0.42 37.17
CA GLY A 14 -0.78 -0.83 37.26
C GLY A 14 -2.26 -0.67 36.91
N GLN A 15 -2.91 0.37 37.44
CA GLN A 15 -4.31 0.69 37.09
C GLN A 15 -4.49 0.92 35.59
N TRP A 16 -3.61 1.73 34.98
CA TRP A 16 -3.68 2.01 33.55
C TRP A 16 -3.49 0.74 32.72
N ALA A 17 -2.45 -0.06 33.02
CA ALA A 17 -2.15 -1.26 32.26
C ALA A 17 -3.25 -2.32 32.37
N LEU A 18 -3.84 -2.51 33.56
CA LEU A 18 -4.96 -3.44 33.74
C LEU A 18 -6.24 -2.96 33.03
N TRP A 19 -6.55 -1.66 33.12
CA TRP A 19 -7.70 -1.08 32.42
C TRP A 19 -7.57 -1.26 30.91
N TYR A 20 -6.42 -0.86 30.34
CA TYR A 20 -6.19 -0.95 28.90
C TYR A 20 -6.25 -2.40 28.44
N ARG A 21 -5.56 -3.33 29.12
CA ARG A 21 -5.62 -4.78 28.83
C ARG A 21 -7.04 -5.35 28.77
N LYS A 22 -7.96 -4.84 29.58
CA LYS A 22 -9.32 -5.37 29.66
C LYS A 22 -10.23 -4.89 28.53
N GLY A 23 -10.07 -3.66 28.05
CA GLY A 23 -11.03 -3.03 27.14
C GLY A 23 -10.50 -1.84 26.37
N GLY A 24 -9.18 -1.73 26.20
CA GLY A 24 -8.55 -0.71 25.38
C GLY A 24 -9.00 -0.85 23.93
N TYR A 25 -9.26 0.29 23.30
CA TYR A 25 -9.67 0.35 21.90
C TYR A 25 -8.57 -0.21 21.00
N HIS A 26 -8.93 -1.12 20.07
CA HIS A 26 -8.02 -1.79 19.12
C HIS A 26 -6.71 -2.35 19.68
N GLN A 27 -6.61 -2.62 20.98
CA GLN A 27 -5.37 -3.03 21.63
C GLN A 27 -4.79 -4.39 21.17
N HIS A 28 -5.58 -5.19 20.46
CA HIS A 28 -5.22 -6.49 19.87
C HIS A 28 -5.43 -6.52 18.35
N THR A 29 -5.85 -5.40 17.75
CA THR A 29 -5.98 -5.27 16.31
C THR A 29 -4.61 -4.87 15.78
N VAL A 30 -3.77 -5.88 15.51
CA VAL A 30 -2.41 -5.69 15.02
C VAL A 30 -2.34 -4.74 13.82
N ALA A 31 -1.24 -4.00 13.70
CA ALA A 31 -1.02 -3.02 12.63
C ALA A 31 -2.01 -1.83 12.61
N THR A 32 -2.60 -1.50 13.77
CA THR A 32 -3.29 -0.22 14.01
C THR A 32 -2.42 0.74 14.82
N ASN A 33 -2.70 2.04 14.74
CA ASN A 33 -2.08 3.07 15.58
C ASN A 33 -2.31 2.81 17.09
N TYR A 34 -3.52 2.39 17.48
CA TYR A 34 -3.85 2.06 18.87
C TYR A 34 -3.13 0.81 19.36
N HIS A 35 -2.92 -0.18 18.49
CA HIS A 35 -2.08 -1.32 18.81
C HIS A 35 -0.61 -0.89 18.99
N ALA A 36 -0.09 0.03 18.18
CA ALA A 36 1.27 0.53 18.32
C ALA A 36 1.48 1.20 19.68
N GLY A 37 0.56 2.08 20.07
CA GLY A 37 0.56 2.72 21.38
C GLY A 37 0.43 1.71 22.53
N SER A 38 -0.36 0.65 22.34
CA SER A 38 -0.49 -0.46 23.29
C SER A 38 0.84 -1.19 23.51
N VAL A 39 1.49 -1.61 22.41
CA VAL A 39 2.77 -2.33 22.45
C VAL A 39 3.84 -1.49 23.11
N TRP A 40 3.93 -0.22 22.72
CA TRP A 40 4.86 0.76 23.28
C TRP A 40 4.67 0.93 24.79
N SER A 41 3.45 1.26 25.19
CA SER A 41 3.12 1.55 26.60
C SER A 41 3.28 0.31 27.48
N ALA A 42 2.78 -0.85 27.05
CA ALA A 42 2.91 -2.09 27.80
C ALA A 42 4.38 -2.48 28.01
N THR A 43 5.21 -2.30 26.98
CA THR A 43 6.67 -2.53 27.05
C THR A 43 7.33 -1.60 28.06
N LEU A 44 7.13 -0.28 27.91
CA LEU A 44 7.75 0.71 28.81
C LEU A 44 7.32 0.56 30.25
N ILE A 45 6.04 0.33 30.50
CA ILE A 45 5.52 0.09 31.86
C ILE A 45 6.19 -1.12 32.48
N SER A 46 6.34 -2.22 31.73
CA SER A 46 7.00 -3.42 32.25
C SER A 46 8.45 -3.17 32.66
N ILE A 47 9.19 -2.42 31.84
CA ILE A 47 10.57 -2.05 32.15
C ILE A 47 10.64 -1.10 33.35
N ALA A 48 9.75 -0.12 33.41
CA ALA A 48 9.71 0.86 34.50
C ALA A 48 9.36 0.21 35.85
N LEU A 49 8.47 -0.79 35.86
CA LEU A 49 8.12 -1.50 37.08
C LEU A 49 9.27 -2.35 37.60
N GLY A 50 10.12 -2.94 36.74
CA GLY A 50 11.40 -3.55 37.14
C GLY A 50 11.32 -4.62 38.24
N GLY A 51 10.16 -5.26 38.45
CA GLY A 51 9.91 -6.21 39.54
C GLY A 51 9.40 -5.59 40.85
N GLU A 52 9.31 -4.27 40.93
CA GLU A 52 8.99 -3.53 42.15
C GLU A 52 7.51 -3.60 42.54
N ALA A 53 6.63 -4.05 41.63
CA ALA A 53 5.21 -4.29 41.89
C ALA A 53 4.88 -5.76 42.17
N GLY A 54 5.86 -6.56 42.59
CA GLY A 54 5.67 -7.97 42.94
C GLY A 54 5.08 -8.79 41.79
N GLU A 55 4.04 -9.58 42.09
CA GLU A 55 3.36 -10.45 41.12
C GLU A 55 2.84 -9.69 39.90
N PHE A 56 2.37 -8.45 40.08
CA PHE A 56 1.91 -7.63 38.97
C PHE A 56 3.05 -7.34 37.97
N SER A 57 4.28 -7.08 38.43
CA SER A 57 5.41 -6.89 37.50
C SER A 57 5.67 -8.14 36.67
N SER A 58 5.61 -9.33 37.29
CA SER A 58 5.80 -10.61 36.61
C SER A 58 4.70 -10.88 35.59
N SER A 59 3.43 -10.69 35.96
CA SER A 59 2.27 -10.84 35.07
C SER A 59 2.31 -9.82 33.93
N GLN A 60 2.72 -8.57 34.22
CA GLN A 60 2.84 -7.52 33.23
C GLN A 60 3.88 -7.91 32.17
N TRP A 61 5.07 -8.33 32.59
CA TRP A 61 6.14 -8.75 31.70
C TRP A 61 5.80 -10.03 30.91
N GLN A 62 5.16 -11.01 31.54
CA GLN A 62 4.69 -12.23 30.85
C GLN A 62 3.74 -11.89 29.69
N TYR A 63 2.77 -11.00 29.90
CA TYR A 63 1.90 -10.55 28.81
C TYR A 63 2.68 -9.86 27.68
N VAL A 64 3.66 -9.00 27.99
CA VAL A 64 4.48 -8.37 26.94
C VAL A 64 5.24 -9.43 26.14
N ARG A 65 5.91 -10.36 26.81
CA ARG A 65 6.67 -11.42 26.15
C ARG A 65 5.78 -12.35 25.34
N ASP A 66 4.75 -12.91 25.96
CA ASP A 66 4.01 -14.06 25.44
C ASP A 66 2.86 -13.63 24.52
N LYS A 67 2.15 -12.54 24.87
CA LYS A 67 1.00 -12.08 24.09
C LYS A 67 1.40 -11.03 23.07
N VAL A 68 2.05 -9.96 23.50
CA VAL A 68 2.39 -8.84 22.60
C VAL A 68 3.44 -9.27 21.57
N TRP A 69 4.58 -9.81 22.01
CA TRP A 69 5.68 -10.10 21.10
C TRP A 69 5.59 -11.49 20.45
N ALA A 70 5.42 -12.55 21.24
CA ALA A 70 5.41 -13.91 20.70
C ALA A 70 4.15 -14.28 19.93
N GLU A 71 3.04 -13.55 20.09
CA GLU A 71 1.80 -13.80 19.35
C GLU A 71 1.43 -12.65 18.39
N ASP A 72 1.10 -11.47 18.92
CA ASP A 72 0.48 -10.39 18.13
C ASP A 72 1.50 -9.80 17.13
N MET A 73 2.67 -9.36 17.60
CA MET A 73 3.71 -8.81 16.73
C MET A 73 4.33 -9.85 15.80
N ALA A 74 4.60 -11.08 16.27
CA ALA A 74 5.14 -12.15 15.43
C ALA A 74 4.24 -12.44 14.21
N LYS A 75 2.91 -12.44 14.38
CA LYS A 75 1.96 -12.56 13.27
C LYS A 75 1.96 -11.33 12.37
N SER A 76 2.09 -10.14 12.96
CA SER A 76 1.99 -8.87 12.23
C SER A 76 3.18 -8.62 11.29
N VAL A 77 4.41 -8.88 11.76
CA VAL A 77 5.66 -8.64 10.99
C VAL A 77 6.07 -9.80 10.09
N ALA A 78 5.34 -10.92 10.13
CA ALA A 78 5.55 -12.03 9.21
C ALA A 78 5.44 -11.55 7.74
N PRO A 79 6.08 -12.22 6.77
CA PRO A 79 6.04 -11.80 5.37
C PRO A 79 4.64 -11.62 4.78
N THR A 80 3.67 -12.41 5.24
CA THR A 80 2.26 -12.34 4.85
C THR A 80 1.39 -11.68 5.94
N GLY A 81 2.00 -11.20 7.01
CA GLY A 81 1.34 -10.39 8.02
C GLY A 81 1.06 -8.99 7.51
N LEU A 82 0.31 -8.21 8.28
CA LEU A 82 -0.18 -6.89 7.87
C LEU A 82 0.90 -5.83 7.74
N LEU A 83 1.97 -5.97 8.51
CA LEU A 83 3.16 -5.14 8.38
C LEU A 83 4.14 -5.75 7.37
N GLY A 84 3.82 -6.92 6.80
CA GLY A 84 4.62 -7.59 5.78
C GLY A 84 4.87 -6.67 4.58
N GLY A 85 6.14 -6.52 4.19
CA GLY A 85 6.55 -5.57 3.16
C GLY A 85 6.80 -4.14 3.66
N GLY A 86 6.66 -3.88 4.95
CA GLY A 86 7.05 -2.59 5.55
C GLY A 86 6.08 -1.44 5.28
N ASP A 87 4.89 -1.73 4.78
CA ASP A 87 3.80 -0.77 4.62
C ASP A 87 2.88 -0.79 5.85
N PHE A 88 2.00 0.22 5.98
CA PHE A 88 1.11 0.38 7.13
C PHE A 88 -0.36 0.50 6.69
N PRO A 89 -1.27 -0.37 7.17
CA PRO A 89 -2.66 -0.42 6.71
C PRO A 89 -3.47 0.87 6.87
N GLU A 90 -3.22 1.64 7.92
CA GLU A 90 -3.95 2.90 8.20
C GLU A 90 -3.39 4.12 7.45
N GLY A 91 -2.45 3.89 6.52
CA GLY A 91 -1.95 4.96 5.68
C GLY A 91 -0.87 5.82 6.34
N TRP A 92 -0.50 6.89 5.64
CA TRP A 92 0.79 7.56 5.82
C TRP A 92 0.79 8.65 6.87
N GLN A 93 -0.39 9.13 7.26
CA GLN A 93 -0.53 10.05 8.38
C GLN A 93 -0.30 9.30 9.70
N TYR A 94 -0.81 8.07 9.82
CA TYR A 94 -0.75 7.27 11.05
C TYR A 94 0.47 6.35 11.16
N ALA A 95 1.04 5.93 10.03
CA ALA A 95 2.22 5.07 10.03
C ALA A 95 3.40 5.61 10.85
N PRO A 96 3.83 6.88 10.72
CA PRO A 96 5.16 7.29 11.16
C PRO A 96 5.39 7.13 12.67
N LEU A 97 4.45 7.57 13.50
CA LEU A 97 4.54 7.36 14.95
C LEU A 97 4.43 5.87 15.31
N SER A 98 3.44 5.19 14.73
CA SER A 98 3.16 3.78 14.99
C SER A 98 4.36 2.88 14.73
N VAL A 99 5.04 3.05 13.58
CA VAL A 99 6.20 2.23 13.25
C VAL A 99 7.43 2.58 14.11
N ALA A 100 7.58 3.83 14.53
CA ALA A 100 8.65 4.24 15.45
C ALA A 100 8.45 3.63 16.84
N GLU A 101 7.21 3.60 17.32
CA GLU A 101 6.81 2.95 18.57
C GLU A 101 7.08 1.44 18.55
N TYR A 102 6.64 0.72 17.51
CA TYR A 102 6.96 -0.70 17.36
C TYR A 102 8.46 -0.95 17.30
N ALA A 103 9.20 -0.17 16.51
CA ALA A 103 10.63 -0.38 16.30
C ALA A 103 11.44 -0.15 17.59
N LEU A 104 11.12 0.89 18.36
CA LEU A 104 11.79 1.16 19.63
C LEU A 104 11.39 0.14 20.70
N ALA A 105 10.11 -0.24 20.77
CA ALA A 105 9.66 -1.32 21.66
C ALA A 105 10.38 -2.64 21.35
N ALA A 106 10.55 -3.00 20.07
CA ALA A 106 11.27 -4.21 19.64
C ALA A 106 12.71 -4.20 20.15
N ARG A 107 13.43 -3.08 19.96
CA ARG A 107 14.79 -2.93 20.48
C ARG A 107 14.84 -3.14 21.99
N ILE A 108 13.90 -2.53 22.73
CA ILE A 108 13.86 -2.62 24.19
C ILE A 108 13.67 -4.08 24.61
N VAL A 109 12.64 -4.77 24.12
CA VAL A 109 12.39 -6.15 24.57
C VAL A 109 13.50 -7.12 24.16
N ALA A 110 14.14 -6.91 23.01
CA ALA A 110 15.29 -7.69 22.57
C ALA A 110 16.48 -7.56 23.52
N GLN A 111 16.75 -6.35 24.02
CA GLN A 111 17.78 -6.12 25.05
C GLN A 111 17.48 -6.84 26.38
N HIS A 112 16.22 -7.24 26.59
CA HIS A 112 15.75 -8.01 27.73
C HIS A 112 15.50 -9.50 27.41
N GLY A 113 16.03 -10.00 26.28
CA GLY A 113 16.03 -11.43 25.95
C GLY A 113 14.72 -11.95 25.36
N VAL A 114 13.80 -11.08 24.94
CA VAL A 114 12.60 -11.48 24.19
C VAL A 114 12.96 -11.64 22.70
N ALA A 115 12.56 -12.76 22.10
CA ALA A 115 12.73 -12.97 20.66
C ALA A 115 11.83 -12.00 19.87
N ILE A 116 12.39 -11.43 18.80
CA ILE A 116 11.73 -10.42 17.93
C ILE A 116 11.88 -10.82 16.47
N ASP A 117 11.61 -12.11 16.19
CA ASP A 117 11.80 -12.70 14.88
C ASP A 117 11.02 -11.93 13.79
N GLY A 118 11.69 -11.67 12.66
CA GLY A 118 11.11 -10.94 11.53
C GLY A 118 11.17 -9.41 11.61
N VAL A 119 11.44 -8.80 12.77
CA VAL A 119 11.47 -7.33 12.91
C VAL A 119 12.56 -6.67 12.04
N GLU A 120 13.76 -7.24 11.96
CA GLU A 120 14.84 -6.69 11.12
C GLU A 120 14.46 -6.69 9.63
N ALA A 121 13.87 -7.79 9.15
CA ALA A 121 13.39 -7.92 7.78
C ALA A 121 12.25 -6.93 7.48
N TRP A 122 11.33 -6.76 8.44
CA TRP A 122 10.28 -5.76 8.36
C TRP A 122 10.84 -4.32 8.25
N LEU A 123 11.81 -3.95 9.09
CA LEU A 123 12.44 -2.62 9.03
C LEU A 123 13.22 -2.39 7.72
N THR A 124 13.84 -3.43 7.18
CA THR A 124 14.50 -3.38 5.87
C THR A 124 13.48 -3.19 4.75
N ALA A 125 12.39 -3.95 4.76
CA ALA A 125 11.29 -3.77 3.83
C ALA A 125 10.68 -2.36 3.92
N MET A 126 10.53 -1.83 5.14
CA MET A 126 10.01 -0.48 5.37
C MET A 126 10.92 0.60 4.77
N PHE A 127 12.24 0.43 4.85
CA PHE A 127 13.18 1.33 4.17
C PHE A 127 12.99 1.30 2.65
N VAL A 128 13.04 0.10 2.05
CA VAL A 128 12.89 -0.09 0.59
C VAL A 128 11.52 0.45 0.12
N ARG A 129 10.45 0.15 0.85
CA ARG A 129 9.10 0.68 0.62
C ARG A 129 9.08 2.19 0.69
N THR A 130 9.71 2.81 1.69
CA THR A 130 9.75 4.28 1.83
C THR A 130 10.38 4.94 0.60
N ILE A 131 11.41 4.34 0.01
CA ILE A 131 12.00 4.84 -1.24
C ILE A 131 11.04 4.68 -2.42
N HIS A 132 10.48 3.47 -2.62
CA HIS A 132 9.62 3.17 -3.77
C HIS A 132 8.28 3.90 -3.75
N ALA A 133 7.76 4.17 -2.57
CA ALA A 133 6.45 4.76 -2.39
C ALA A 133 6.42 6.27 -2.66
N ARG A 134 7.57 6.92 -2.84
CA ARG A 134 7.65 8.34 -3.16
C ARG A 134 7.78 8.58 -4.64
N SER A 135 7.04 9.55 -5.16
CA SER A 135 7.32 10.11 -6.48
C SER A 135 8.73 10.70 -6.48
N GLY A 136 9.58 10.27 -7.42
CA GLY A 136 10.99 10.70 -7.47
C GLY A 136 11.16 12.19 -7.79
N ALA A 137 10.11 12.84 -8.28
CA ALA A 137 10.15 14.24 -8.67
C ALA A 137 9.86 15.21 -7.50
N ARG A 138 9.02 14.81 -6.53
CA ARG A 138 8.66 15.63 -5.37
C ARG A 138 9.16 15.10 -4.02
N ASP A 139 9.68 13.88 -3.98
CA ASP A 139 9.98 13.18 -2.72
C ASP A 139 8.77 13.04 -1.77
N THR A 140 7.55 13.15 -2.32
CA THR A 140 6.27 12.95 -1.63
C THR A 140 5.65 11.62 -2.05
N GLY A 141 4.82 11.04 -1.18
CA GLY A 141 4.09 9.82 -1.49
C GLY A 141 2.61 10.02 -1.75
N ALA A 142 1.97 8.97 -2.26
CA ALA A 142 0.52 8.96 -2.39
C ALA A 142 -0.15 9.12 -1.02
N VAL A 143 -1.23 9.91 -1.02
CA VAL A 143 -2.21 9.88 0.06
C VAL A 143 -2.91 8.52 0.00
N MET A 144 -2.80 7.76 1.08
CA MET A 144 -3.49 6.50 1.31
C MET A 144 -3.99 6.51 2.75
N GLY A 145 -5.20 6.02 2.97
CA GLY A 145 -5.88 6.11 4.26
C GLY A 145 -6.32 7.53 4.60
N ASP A 146 -6.75 7.70 5.85
CA ASP A 146 -7.15 8.97 6.41
C ASP A 146 -5.99 9.94 6.40
N THR A 147 -6.27 11.14 5.89
CA THR A 147 -5.35 12.25 6.03
C THR A 147 -6.11 13.55 6.11
N ASP A 148 -5.59 14.47 6.90
CA ASP A 148 -6.05 15.85 6.88
C ASP A 148 -5.42 16.61 5.71
N GLU A 149 -4.25 16.15 5.20
CA GLU A 149 -3.50 16.69 4.06
C GLU A 149 -3.62 18.23 3.99
N LYS A 150 -3.44 18.92 2.88
CA LYS A 150 -4.42 19.62 2.03
C LYS A 150 -3.84 19.67 0.60
N ALA A 151 -2.79 18.88 0.38
CA ALA A 151 -2.20 18.53 -0.90
C ALA A 151 -2.68 17.15 -1.38
N ALA A 152 -2.39 16.85 -2.64
CA ALA A 152 -2.68 15.56 -3.27
C ALA A 152 -1.67 14.46 -2.90
N SER A 153 -0.49 14.84 -2.40
CA SER A 153 0.53 13.96 -1.87
C SER A 153 0.95 14.39 -0.46
N ILE A 154 1.57 13.47 0.26
CA ILE A 154 2.05 13.69 1.63
C ILE A 154 3.58 13.65 1.67
N ALA A 155 4.18 14.54 2.45
CA ALA A 155 5.62 14.57 2.66
C ALA A 155 6.10 13.34 3.43
N THR A 156 7.34 12.94 3.17
CA THR A 156 8.00 11.89 3.97
C THR A 156 8.21 12.39 5.39
N GLN A 157 7.69 11.67 6.38
CA GLN A 157 7.86 12.04 7.78
C GLN A 157 9.15 11.47 8.36
N ALA A 158 9.84 12.28 9.19
CA ALA A 158 11.10 11.91 9.84
C ALA A 158 11.00 10.62 10.65
N LEU A 159 9.84 10.40 11.31
CA LEU A 159 9.60 9.26 12.19
C LEU A 159 9.74 7.90 11.50
N THR A 160 9.37 7.79 10.23
CA THR A 160 9.53 6.53 9.47
C THR A 160 10.99 6.14 9.34
N LEU A 161 11.88 7.09 9.02
CA LEU A 161 13.33 6.82 8.96
C LEU A 161 13.94 6.67 10.36
N LEU A 162 13.44 7.42 11.34
CA LEU A 162 13.87 7.27 12.73
C LEU A 162 13.53 5.89 13.29
N ALA A 163 12.40 5.29 12.93
CA ALA A 163 12.03 3.93 13.33
C ALA A 163 13.15 2.93 12.97
N ILE A 164 13.71 3.02 11.77
CA ILE A 164 14.83 2.19 11.30
C ILE A 164 16.09 2.46 12.12
N LEU A 165 16.40 3.74 12.36
CA LEU A 165 17.59 4.17 13.08
C LEU A 165 17.54 3.77 14.56
N VAL A 166 16.39 3.88 15.22
CA VAL A 166 16.27 3.55 16.64
C VAL A 166 16.06 2.06 16.86
N GLY A 167 15.40 1.35 15.93
CA GLY A 167 15.05 -0.05 16.02
C GLY A 167 16.21 -1.03 15.76
N PRO A 168 15.93 -2.34 15.82
CA PRO A 168 16.90 -3.40 15.54
C PRO A 168 16.99 -3.71 14.02
N ALA A 169 17.26 -2.69 13.20
CA ALA A 169 17.52 -2.87 11.77
C ALA A 169 19.00 -3.24 11.50
N SER A 170 19.28 -3.83 10.34
CA SER A 170 20.64 -4.14 9.89
C SER A 170 21.50 -2.87 9.79
N GLU A 171 22.82 -2.99 9.93
CA GLU A 171 23.74 -1.85 9.80
C GLU A 171 23.61 -1.15 8.45
N VAL A 172 23.50 -1.90 7.35
CA VAL A 172 23.34 -1.35 5.99
C VAL A 172 22.06 -0.52 5.90
N THR A 173 20.93 -1.07 6.35
CA THR A 173 19.64 -0.37 6.34
C THR A 173 19.71 0.90 7.19
N GLN A 174 20.40 0.87 8.33
CA GLN A 174 20.58 2.05 9.19
C GLN A 174 21.42 3.15 8.53
N LYS A 175 22.54 2.80 7.88
CA LYS A 175 23.36 3.78 7.15
C LYS A 175 22.58 4.43 6.01
N GLN A 176 21.79 3.64 5.29
CA GLN A 176 20.94 4.12 4.20
C GLN A 176 19.78 5.00 4.68
N ALA A 177 19.12 4.62 5.77
CA ALA A 177 18.11 5.48 6.40
C ALA A 177 18.69 6.80 6.91
N ALA A 178 19.91 6.78 7.47
CA ALA A 178 20.60 7.99 7.90
C ALA A 178 20.93 8.92 6.71
N ALA A 179 21.43 8.36 5.60
CA ALA A 179 21.71 9.12 4.38
C ALA A 179 20.44 9.72 3.79
N GLU A 180 19.35 8.95 3.78
CA GLU A 180 18.09 9.43 3.22
C GLU A 180 17.45 10.52 4.09
N LYS A 181 17.50 10.38 5.42
CA LYS A 181 17.04 11.40 6.36
C LYS A 181 17.81 12.70 6.16
N GLN A 182 19.14 12.60 5.98
CA GLN A 182 20.00 13.75 5.72
C GLN A 182 19.69 14.39 4.36
N ARG A 183 19.55 13.60 3.29
CA ARG A 183 19.24 14.08 1.94
C ARG A 183 17.95 14.89 1.89
N LEU A 184 16.94 14.44 2.62
CA LEU A 184 15.62 15.07 2.71
C LEU A 184 15.56 16.22 3.73
N GLY A 185 16.61 16.43 4.53
CA GLY A 185 16.61 17.46 5.58
C GLY A 185 15.56 17.25 6.67
N LEU A 186 15.20 15.98 6.97
CA LEU A 186 14.10 15.67 7.88
C LEU A 186 14.51 15.81 9.35
N VAL A 187 13.65 16.45 10.15
CA VAL A 187 13.80 16.60 11.62
C VAL A 187 12.45 16.35 12.29
N ALA A 188 12.40 15.44 13.27
CA ALA A 188 11.19 15.20 14.05
C ALA A 188 11.08 16.16 15.25
N LYS A 189 10.65 17.40 15.01
CA LYS A 189 10.63 18.48 16.02
C LYS A 189 9.76 18.14 17.24
N ASP A 190 8.61 17.51 17.02
CA ASP A 190 7.66 17.18 18.09
C ASP A 190 7.92 15.82 18.75
N HIS A 191 8.95 15.09 18.28
CA HIS A 191 9.27 13.74 18.73
C HIS A 191 10.76 13.58 19.06
N PHE A 192 11.25 14.51 19.90
CA PHE A 192 12.67 14.65 20.25
C PHE A 192 13.33 13.38 20.81
N LEU A 193 12.57 12.51 21.47
CA LEU A 193 13.08 11.24 22.02
C LEU A 193 13.71 10.38 20.91
N PHE A 194 13.00 10.20 19.80
CA PHE A 194 13.47 9.36 18.69
C PHE A 194 14.70 9.96 18.02
N GLU A 195 14.72 11.29 17.85
CA GLU A 195 15.90 11.98 17.32
C GLU A 195 17.11 11.83 18.23
N ALA A 196 16.96 12.06 19.53
CA ALA A 196 18.05 11.93 20.48
C ALA A 196 18.62 10.49 20.49
N LEU A 197 17.75 9.48 20.42
CA LEU A 197 18.16 8.08 20.37
C LEU A 197 18.85 7.71 19.05
N ALA A 198 18.41 8.27 17.92
CA ALA A 198 19.06 8.06 16.63
C ALA A 198 20.42 8.75 16.57
N GLN A 199 20.52 10.01 17.03
CA GLN A 199 21.78 10.76 17.12
C GLN A 199 22.80 10.05 18.02
N ALA A 200 22.36 9.49 19.15
CA ALA A 200 23.23 8.76 20.07
C ALA A 200 23.86 7.50 19.45
N ARG A 201 23.34 6.96 18.34
CA ARG A 201 23.98 5.85 17.62
C ARG A 201 25.18 6.28 16.77
N ALA A 202 25.32 7.57 16.46
CA ALA A 202 26.41 8.12 15.65
C ALA A 202 26.65 7.34 14.33
N ILE A 203 25.56 6.95 13.65
CA ILE A 203 25.62 6.19 12.39
C ILE A 203 26.24 7.07 11.30
N THR A 204 27.24 6.54 10.59
CA THR A 204 27.81 7.20 9.41
C THR A 204 26.89 6.96 8.19
N PRO A 205 26.34 8.00 7.56
CA PRO A 205 25.42 7.85 6.43
C PRO A 205 26.06 7.23 5.18
N GLU A 206 25.33 6.36 4.48
CA GLU A 206 25.72 5.76 3.20
C GLU A 206 24.52 5.68 2.26
N ALA A 207 24.58 6.29 1.07
CA ALA A 207 23.44 6.34 0.16
C ALA A 207 23.12 4.98 -0.49
N PRO A 208 21.85 4.61 -0.71
CA PRO A 208 21.50 3.41 -1.46
C PRO A 208 21.86 3.55 -2.94
N ASN A 209 22.29 2.45 -3.58
CA ASN A 209 22.50 2.39 -5.03
C ASN A 209 21.19 2.10 -5.77
N LEU A 210 20.40 3.16 -6.01
CA LEU A 210 19.09 3.03 -6.66
C LEU A 210 19.18 2.47 -8.08
N ALA A 211 20.28 2.68 -8.80
CA ALA A 211 20.44 2.15 -10.16
C ALA A 211 20.49 0.62 -10.21
N ALA A 212 20.80 -0.03 -9.08
CA ALA A 212 20.77 -1.48 -8.95
C ALA A 212 19.42 -2.02 -8.45
N TRP A 213 18.47 -1.15 -8.10
CA TRP A 213 17.17 -1.55 -7.58
C TRP A 213 16.13 -1.66 -8.70
N PRO A 214 15.23 -2.68 -8.64
CA PRO A 214 14.04 -2.69 -9.47
C PRO A 214 13.25 -1.40 -9.32
N THR A 215 12.55 -0.98 -10.37
CA THR A 215 11.69 0.21 -10.33
C THR A 215 10.29 -0.06 -9.78
N SER A 216 10.05 -1.23 -9.20
CA SER A 216 8.77 -1.60 -8.57
C SER A 216 8.98 -2.31 -7.25
N PHE A 217 7.99 -2.18 -6.36
CA PHE A 217 7.96 -2.79 -5.03
C PHE A 217 6.54 -3.21 -4.69
N TYR A 218 6.42 -4.37 -4.05
CA TYR A 218 5.14 -4.89 -3.59
C TYR A 218 5.14 -5.04 -2.07
N ALA A 219 4.19 -4.38 -1.42
CA ALA A 219 3.89 -4.52 -0.01
C ALA A 219 2.75 -5.54 0.18
N PRO A 220 3.04 -6.82 0.48
CA PRO A 220 2.00 -7.86 0.60
C PRO A 220 1.02 -7.62 1.74
N GLY A 221 1.43 -7.00 2.86
CA GLY A 221 0.58 -6.80 4.02
C GLY A 221 -0.59 -5.83 3.76
N THR A 222 -0.32 -4.74 3.03
CA THR A 222 -1.33 -3.75 2.60
C THR A 222 -1.84 -4.00 1.19
N GLN A 223 -1.27 -4.98 0.48
CA GLN A 223 -1.47 -5.21 -0.95
C GLN A 223 -1.38 -3.90 -1.75
N THR A 224 -0.27 -3.20 -1.57
CA THR A 224 0.06 -2.00 -2.36
C THR A 224 1.23 -2.28 -3.28
N PHE A 225 1.07 -1.95 -4.55
CA PHE A 225 2.10 -2.08 -5.56
C PHE A 225 2.54 -0.69 -6.03
N TYR A 226 3.82 -0.40 -5.84
CA TYR A 226 4.47 0.83 -6.28
C TYR A 226 5.30 0.53 -7.51
N ALA A 227 5.21 1.36 -8.54
CA ALA A 227 6.06 1.25 -9.71
C ALA A 227 6.42 2.60 -10.27
N ARG A 228 7.54 2.65 -10.98
CA ARG A 228 7.94 3.79 -11.79
C ARG A 228 8.56 3.32 -13.09
N THR A 229 8.53 4.17 -14.10
CA THR A 229 9.18 3.91 -15.39
C THR A 229 10.69 4.13 -15.32
N ALA A 230 11.14 5.01 -14.42
CA ALA A 230 12.55 5.28 -14.15
C ALA A 230 12.73 5.89 -12.75
N TRP A 231 13.94 5.78 -12.18
CA TRP A 231 14.30 6.45 -10.91
C TRP A 231 14.47 7.97 -11.03
N GLY A 232 14.63 8.49 -12.25
CA GLY A 232 14.82 9.92 -12.51
C GLY A 232 13.56 10.77 -12.29
N LYS A 233 13.74 12.10 -12.25
CA LYS A 233 12.67 13.07 -11.99
C LYS A 233 11.57 13.12 -13.06
N GLU A 234 11.87 12.68 -14.27
CA GLU A 234 10.90 12.65 -15.38
C GLU A 234 10.07 11.37 -15.39
N GLY A 235 10.42 10.36 -14.59
CA GLY A 235 9.72 9.08 -14.58
C GLY A 235 8.26 9.23 -14.18
N VAL A 236 7.39 8.50 -14.88
CA VAL A 236 6.01 8.28 -14.41
C VAL A 236 6.06 7.33 -13.22
N TRP A 237 5.37 7.69 -12.15
CA TRP A 237 5.25 6.90 -10.94
C TRP A 237 3.77 6.56 -10.69
N MET A 238 3.51 5.33 -10.23
CA MET A 238 2.19 4.80 -9.96
C MET A 238 2.18 4.05 -8.63
N ALA A 239 1.14 4.27 -7.83
CA ALA A 239 0.76 3.40 -6.74
C ALA A 239 -0.63 2.82 -7.02
N THR A 240 -0.80 1.52 -6.84
CA THR A 240 -2.09 0.84 -6.95
C THR A 240 -2.33 -0.05 -5.73
N LEU A 241 -3.57 -0.05 -5.25
CA LEU A 241 -3.97 -0.70 -4.01
C LEU A 241 -5.01 -1.78 -4.31
N CYS A 242 -4.87 -2.94 -3.65
CA CYS A 242 -5.89 -3.97 -3.59
C CYS A 242 -6.00 -4.53 -2.16
N PRO A 243 -6.20 -3.66 -1.15
CA PRO A 243 -6.12 -4.06 0.22
C PRO A 243 -7.30 -4.97 0.56
N PRO A 244 -7.08 -6.05 1.31
CA PRO A 244 -8.18 -6.65 2.04
C PRO A 244 -8.62 -5.66 3.11
N THR A 245 -9.86 -5.77 3.54
CA THR A 245 -10.40 -5.05 4.69
C THR A 245 -10.84 -6.09 5.73
N PRO A 246 -9.92 -6.82 6.37
CA PRO A 246 -10.30 -7.92 7.26
C PRO A 246 -10.69 -7.42 8.67
N TYR A 247 -11.02 -6.13 8.85
CA TYR A 247 -11.23 -5.53 10.18
C TYR A 247 -12.62 -4.97 10.34
N ASP A 248 -13.22 -5.26 11.50
CA ASP A 248 -14.51 -4.68 11.91
C ASP A 248 -14.54 -3.14 11.93
N ASP A 249 -13.39 -2.48 11.86
CA ASP A 249 -13.22 -1.11 11.36
C ASP A 249 -11.76 -0.99 10.90
N ALA A 250 -11.48 -0.95 9.59
CA ALA A 250 -10.18 -0.48 9.10
C ALA A 250 -10.13 1.03 9.39
N ASP A 251 -9.85 1.37 10.66
CA ASP A 251 -10.21 2.64 11.32
C ASP A 251 -9.90 3.86 10.44
N HIS A 252 -8.73 3.83 9.81
CA HIS A 252 -8.20 4.90 8.99
C HIS A 252 -7.96 4.51 7.54
N LEU A 253 -8.57 3.43 7.02
CA LEU A 253 -8.45 3.03 5.62
C LEU A 253 -9.81 3.08 4.92
N ALA A 254 -9.94 4.01 3.98
CA ALA A 254 -11.11 4.07 3.11
C ALA A 254 -11.24 2.79 2.26
N PRO A 255 -12.47 2.33 1.99
CA PRO A 255 -12.71 1.13 1.18
C PRO A 255 -12.35 1.40 -0.29
N SER A 256 -11.16 0.96 -0.68
CA SER A 256 -10.41 1.47 -1.85
C SER A 256 -9.72 0.37 -2.67
N ALA A 257 -10.24 -0.86 -2.67
CA ALA A 257 -9.66 -1.92 -3.49
C ALA A 257 -9.83 -1.62 -4.98
N GLY A 258 -8.71 -1.61 -5.72
CA GLY A 258 -8.63 -1.17 -7.11
C GLY A 258 -8.34 0.32 -7.28
N ASN A 259 -8.05 1.05 -6.20
CA ASN A 259 -7.65 2.46 -6.27
C ASN A 259 -6.21 2.59 -6.80
N PHE A 260 -5.93 3.73 -7.44
CA PHE A 260 -4.60 4.03 -7.96
C PHE A 260 -4.34 5.55 -8.03
N ILE A 261 -3.06 5.91 -8.00
CA ILE A 261 -2.52 7.27 -8.05
C ILE A 261 -1.40 7.28 -9.08
N VAL A 262 -1.26 8.38 -9.83
CA VAL A 262 -0.26 8.52 -10.90
C VAL A 262 0.33 9.93 -10.88
N THR A 263 1.66 10.00 -10.95
CA THR A 263 2.38 11.26 -11.20
C THR A 263 3.20 11.15 -12.47
N ARG A 264 3.23 12.20 -13.28
CA ARG A 264 4.18 12.36 -14.39
C ARG A 264 5.18 13.45 -14.00
N GLY A 265 6.41 13.05 -13.72
CA GLY A 265 7.36 13.94 -13.06
C GLY A 265 6.73 14.55 -11.80
N ILE A 266 6.73 15.89 -11.68
CA ILE A 266 6.13 16.58 -10.53
C ILE A 266 4.60 16.74 -10.62
N ASP A 267 3.97 16.37 -11.73
CA ASP A 267 2.55 16.64 -11.95
C ASP A 267 1.69 15.47 -11.47
N GLU A 268 0.78 15.75 -10.54
CA GLU A 268 -0.12 14.77 -9.92
C GLU A 268 -1.37 14.59 -10.80
N VAL A 269 -1.24 13.76 -11.83
CA VAL A 269 -2.24 13.62 -12.90
C VAL A 269 -3.46 12.79 -12.48
N VAL A 270 -3.25 11.74 -11.67
CA VAL A 270 -4.32 10.98 -10.99
C VAL A 270 -4.08 11.07 -9.49
N ILE A 271 -5.04 11.62 -8.75
CA ILE A 271 -4.95 11.88 -7.32
C ILE A 271 -6.01 11.12 -6.54
N ASP A 272 -5.73 10.84 -5.27
CA ASP A 272 -6.74 10.40 -4.31
C ASP A 272 -7.10 11.56 -3.37
N PRO A 273 -8.27 12.19 -3.56
CA PRO A 273 -8.71 13.28 -2.72
C PRO A 273 -9.70 12.80 -1.64
N THR A 274 -9.70 11.52 -1.28
CA THR A 274 -10.59 10.98 -0.24
C THR A 274 -10.50 11.81 1.05
N PRO A 275 -11.64 12.26 1.63
CA PRO A 275 -11.65 12.96 2.90
C PRO A 275 -11.41 12.00 4.06
N TYR A 276 -10.83 12.55 5.13
CA TYR A 276 -10.66 11.84 6.39
C TYR A 276 -11.98 11.20 6.86
N GLY A 277 -11.92 9.95 7.31
CA GLY A 277 -13.05 9.18 7.82
C GLY A 277 -14.01 8.68 6.74
N SER A 278 -13.63 8.77 5.47
CA SER A 278 -14.48 8.30 4.38
C SER A 278 -14.62 6.79 4.39
N MET A 279 -15.87 6.35 4.52
CA MET A 279 -16.25 4.93 4.36
C MET A 279 -16.87 4.67 2.98
N SER A 280 -16.60 5.54 2.00
CA SER A 280 -17.19 5.48 0.66
C SER A 280 -16.14 5.30 -0.41
N THR A 281 -16.24 4.22 -1.18
CA THR A 281 -15.41 3.99 -2.36
C THR A 281 -15.62 5.08 -3.41
N LEU A 282 -16.79 5.72 -3.43
CA LEU A 282 -17.10 6.81 -4.34
C LEU A 282 -16.20 8.03 -4.15
N THR A 283 -15.46 8.15 -3.04
CA THR A 283 -14.49 9.24 -2.82
C THR A 283 -13.09 8.96 -3.41
N THR A 284 -12.83 7.71 -3.82
CA THR A 284 -11.54 7.21 -4.34
C THR A 284 -11.59 6.98 -5.85
N ASN A 285 -10.47 6.63 -6.50
CA ASN A 285 -10.49 6.19 -7.90
C ASN A 285 -10.87 4.71 -8.07
N ALA A 286 -11.13 3.95 -6.99
CA ALA A 286 -11.51 2.55 -7.07
C ALA A 286 -12.88 2.37 -7.75
N PRO A 287 -13.11 1.22 -8.41
CA PRO A 287 -14.43 0.88 -8.93
C PRO A 287 -15.33 0.46 -7.77
N THR A 288 -16.63 0.69 -7.90
CA THR A 288 -17.58 0.02 -7.01
C THR A 288 -18.86 -0.38 -7.70
N VAL A 289 -19.54 -1.40 -7.19
CA VAL A 289 -20.83 -1.88 -7.71
C VAL A 289 -21.89 -1.82 -6.65
N ASP A 290 -23.13 -1.70 -7.11
CA ASP A 290 -24.27 -1.85 -6.23
C ASP A 290 -24.53 -3.33 -5.90
N SER A 291 -24.76 -3.64 -4.63
CA SER A 291 -24.93 -5.01 -4.11
C SER A 291 -26.20 -5.08 -3.28
N LYS A 292 -26.99 -6.15 -3.47
CA LYS A 292 -28.20 -6.41 -2.65
C LYS A 292 -27.84 -6.97 -1.28
N GLN A 293 -26.67 -7.60 -1.16
CA GLN A 293 -26.17 -8.15 0.10
C GLN A 293 -25.84 -7.06 1.14
N GLN A 294 -25.41 -5.89 0.69
CA GLN A 294 -25.15 -4.75 1.55
C GLN A 294 -26.43 -4.01 1.95
N VAL A 295 -26.49 -3.54 3.20
CA VAL A 295 -27.60 -2.68 3.65
C VAL A 295 -27.53 -1.29 2.99
N PRO A 296 -28.66 -0.57 2.84
CA PRO A 296 -28.71 0.69 2.08
C PRO A 296 -27.68 1.77 2.46
N LYS A 297 -27.22 1.80 3.72
CA LYS A 297 -26.20 2.78 4.17
C LYS A 297 -24.80 2.53 3.60
N TYR A 298 -24.48 1.30 3.17
CA TYR A 298 -23.16 0.95 2.60
C TYR A 298 -23.17 0.94 1.08
N ARG A 299 -24.35 0.87 0.45
CA ARG A 299 -24.46 0.88 -1.00
C ARG A 299 -24.13 2.26 -1.58
N PRO A 300 -23.43 2.34 -2.72
CA PRO A 300 -22.87 1.24 -3.52
C PRO A 300 -21.39 0.95 -3.19
N SER A 301 -20.87 1.33 -2.02
CA SER A 301 -19.44 1.25 -1.72
C SER A 301 -18.98 -0.15 -1.31
N GLN A 302 -17.70 -0.42 -1.49
CA GLN A 302 -17.03 -1.57 -0.87
C GLN A 302 -17.14 -1.49 0.66
N ALA A 303 -17.09 -2.63 1.34
CA ALA A 303 -17.37 -2.75 2.77
C ALA A 303 -16.22 -3.39 3.56
N PRO A 304 -16.07 -3.08 4.86
CA PRO A 304 -14.87 -3.43 5.63
C PRO A 304 -14.81 -4.89 6.09
N TRP A 305 -15.47 -5.82 5.40
CA TRP A 305 -15.49 -7.24 5.78
C TRP A 305 -14.79 -8.15 4.78
N GLY A 306 -14.34 -7.63 3.63
CA GLY A 306 -13.65 -8.39 2.60
C GLY A 306 -12.29 -8.90 3.08
N GLU A 307 -12.11 -10.21 3.15
CA GLU A 307 -10.88 -10.89 3.58
C GLU A 307 -10.10 -11.49 2.41
N ALA A 308 -10.80 -11.85 1.33
CA ALA A 308 -10.21 -12.54 0.18
C ALA A 308 -9.75 -11.60 -0.94
N THR A 309 -10.08 -10.31 -0.87
CA THR A 309 -9.64 -9.27 -1.80
C THR A 309 -8.14 -9.28 -1.96
N ARG A 310 -7.66 -9.31 -3.21
CA ARG A 310 -6.22 -9.37 -3.47
C ARG A 310 -5.82 -9.05 -4.91
N PHE A 311 -4.54 -8.74 -5.09
CA PHE A 311 -3.94 -8.85 -6.42
C PHE A 311 -3.88 -10.32 -6.85
N VAL A 312 -4.51 -10.62 -8.00
CA VAL A 312 -4.32 -11.89 -8.72
C VAL A 312 -2.91 -11.93 -9.30
N TRP A 313 -2.43 -10.79 -9.80
CA TRP A 313 -1.04 -10.56 -10.19
C TRP A 313 -0.70 -9.07 -10.11
N ALA A 314 0.58 -8.79 -9.85
CA ALA A 314 1.18 -7.46 -9.90
C ALA A 314 2.66 -7.59 -10.29
N LEU A 315 3.05 -7.01 -11.42
CA LEU A 315 4.40 -7.19 -11.98
C LEU A 315 4.87 -5.96 -12.77
N GLN A 316 6.18 -5.91 -12.98
CA GLN A 316 6.83 -5.02 -13.93
C GLN A 316 7.82 -5.80 -14.78
N THR A 317 7.94 -5.44 -16.06
CA THR A 317 8.84 -6.10 -17.03
C THR A 317 10.03 -5.23 -17.41
N ALA A 318 10.94 -5.77 -18.22
CA ALA A 318 12.17 -5.09 -18.63
C ALA A 318 11.94 -3.89 -19.54
N SER A 319 10.87 -3.89 -20.35
CA SER A 319 10.44 -2.71 -21.10
C SER A 319 9.84 -1.61 -20.22
N GLY A 320 9.59 -1.90 -18.94
CA GLY A 320 8.98 -0.98 -17.98
C GLY A 320 7.44 -1.05 -17.93
N VAL A 321 6.82 -1.95 -18.71
CA VAL A 321 5.37 -2.23 -18.60
C VAL A 321 5.05 -2.67 -17.18
N VAL A 322 4.01 -2.06 -16.61
CA VAL A 322 3.46 -2.45 -15.31
C VAL A 322 2.08 -3.04 -15.53
N ALA A 323 1.81 -4.18 -14.91
CA ALA A 323 0.53 -4.83 -15.01
C ALA A 323 0.05 -5.26 -13.61
N THR A 324 -1.15 -4.85 -13.21
CA THR A 324 -1.84 -5.38 -12.01
C THR A 324 -3.29 -5.81 -12.28
N ARG A 325 -3.75 -6.89 -11.63
CA ARG A 325 -5.17 -7.30 -11.57
C ARG A 325 -5.63 -7.41 -10.13
N CYS A 326 -6.55 -6.54 -9.72
CA CYS A 326 -7.19 -6.58 -8.40
C CYS A 326 -8.52 -7.32 -8.49
N ASP A 327 -8.67 -8.39 -7.70
CA ASP A 327 -9.95 -9.05 -7.45
C ASP A 327 -10.54 -8.49 -6.15
N TYR A 328 -11.66 -7.79 -6.28
CA TYR A 328 -12.35 -7.11 -5.19
C TYR A 328 -13.78 -7.62 -4.97
N ALA A 329 -14.13 -8.78 -5.53
CA ALA A 329 -15.47 -9.36 -5.41
C ALA A 329 -15.90 -9.55 -3.95
N ASP A 330 -14.95 -9.90 -3.07
CA ASP A 330 -15.21 -10.13 -1.64
C ASP A 330 -15.48 -8.85 -0.85
N GLN A 331 -15.22 -7.67 -1.41
CA GLN A 331 -15.50 -6.37 -0.77
C GLN A 331 -17.01 -6.10 -0.57
N TYR A 332 -17.89 -6.90 -1.18
CA TYR A 332 -19.35 -6.78 -0.99
C TYR A 332 -19.92 -7.76 0.04
N LYS A 333 -19.05 -8.47 0.76
CA LYS A 333 -19.40 -9.22 1.98
C LYS A 333 -20.01 -8.26 3.01
N PHE A 334 -21.02 -8.73 3.75
CA PHE A 334 -21.63 -7.97 4.84
C PHE A 334 -21.61 -8.78 6.12
N GLN A 335 -20.73 -8.40 7.06
CA GLN A 335 -20.44 -9.19 8.27
C GLN A 335 -20.10 -10.64 7.87
N GLU A 336 -20.81 -11.62 8.41
CA GLU A 336 -20.61 -13.05 8.11
C GLU A 336 -21.26 -13.51 6.79
N LYS A 337 -22.04 -12.66 6.11
CA LYS A 337 -22.72 -13.03 4.86
C LYS A 337 -21.77 -12.80 3.68
N SER A 338 -21.49 -13.87 2.96
CA SER A 338 -20.68 -13.84 1.73
C SER A 338 -21.22 -12.83 0.72
N SER A 339 -20.31 -12.25 -0.06
CA SER A 339 -20.62 -11.36 -1.18
C SER A 339 -21.62 -12.02 -2.16
N ASP A 340 -22.58 -11.24 -2.65
CA ASP A 340 -23.46 -11.60 -3.79
C ASP A 340 -22.86 -11.21 -5.15
N VAL A 341 -21.71 -10.53 -5.14
CA VAL A 341 -20.91 -10.21 -6.31
C VAL A 341 -19.85 -11.30 -6.44
N ASP A 342 -20.10 -12.29 -7.31
CA ASP A 342 -19.23 -13.45 -7.50
C ASP A 342 -17.98 -13.14 -8.35
N PHE A 343 -17.99 -11.99 -9.04
CA PHE A 343 -16.90 -11.54 -9.89
C PHE A 343 -16.85 -10.01 -9.92
N ALA A 344 -15.69 -9.45 -9.57
CA ALA A 344 -15.38 -8.04 -9.74
C ALA A 344 -13.86 -7.85 -9.83
N MET A 345 -13.38 -7.34 -10.97
CA MET A 345 -11.96 -7.22 -11.25
C MET A 345 -11.61 -5.90 -11.94
N ARG A 346 -10.46 -5.35 -11.55
CA ARG A 346 -9.81 -4.24 -12.24
C ARG A 346 -8.43 -4.65 -12.72
N ASP A 347 -8.19 -4.46 -14.01
CA ASP A 347 -6.85 -4.52 -14.60
C ASP A 347 -6.30 -3.13 -14.85
N LEU A 348 -5.02 -2.93 -14.55
CA LEU A 348 -4.24 -1.75 -14.92
C LEU A 348 -3.02 -2.21 -15.72
N VAL A 349 -2.82 -1.63 -16.91
CA VAL A 349 -1.63 -1.85 -17.73
C VAL A 349 -1.01 -0.50 -18.08
N LEU A 350 0.09 -0.16 -17.42
CA LEU A 350 0.89 1.02 -17.74
C LEU A 350 1.90 0.66 -18.83
N ILE A 351 1.87 1.40 -19.93
CA ILE A 351 2.81 1.31 -21.05
C ILE A 351 3.66 2.58 -21.05
N PRO A 352 4.98 2.47 -20.81
CA PRO A 352 5.88 3.61 -20.89
C PRO A 352 6.13 4.02 -22.34
N TRP A 353 6.26 5.32 -22.59
CA TRP A 353 6.64 5.84 -23.91
C TRP A 353 7.95 6.60 -23.88
N GLY A 354 8.67 6.58 -25.01
CA GLY A 354 9.97 7.21 -25.14
C GLY A 354 10.98 6.63 -24.14
N LYS A 355 11.51 7.48 -23.26
CA LYS A 355 12.40 7.06 -22.15
C LYS A 355 11.66 6.87 -20.82
N GLY A 356 10.35 6.66 -20.85
CA GLY A 356 9.49 6.54 -19.68
C GLY A 356 9.02 7.87 -19.08
N ALA A 357 9.21 8.98 -19.80
CA ALA A 357 8.73 10.29 -19.34
C ALA A 357 7.22 10.49 -19.55
N ASP A 358 6.64 9.73 -20.47
CA ASP A 358 5.20 9.66 -20.72
C ASP A 358 4.73 8.22 -20.50
N ALA A 359 3.44 8.05 -20.22
CA ALA A 359 2.83 6.73 -20.15
C ALA A 359 1.36 6.77 -20.52
N SER A 360 0.85 5.65 -21.03
CA SER A 360 -0.58 5.40 -21.12
C SER A 360 -0.95 4.24 -20.21
N ILE A 361 -2.13 4.30 -19.60
CA ILE A 361 -2.63 3.28 -18.67
C ILE A 361 -3.95 2.75 -19.21
N VAL A 362 -3.98 1.48 -19.61
CA VAL A 362 -5.22 0.79 -19.94
C VAL A 362 -5.87 0.34 -18.64
N VAL A 363 -7.11 0.77 -18.41
CA VAL A 363 -7.92 0.41 -17.24
C VAL A 363 -9.10 -0.42 -17.73
N ILE A 364 -9.25 -1.63 -17.19
CA ILE A 364 -10.35 -2.53 -17.55
C ILE A 364 -11.09 -2.90 -16.28
N ASP A 365 -12.35 -2.50 -16.19
CA ASP A 365 -13.23 -2.78 -15.06
C ASP A 365 -14.32 -3.74 -15.50
N ARG A 366 -14.49 -4.85 -14.78
CA ARG A 366 -15.53 -5.84 -15.06
C ARG A 366 -16.14 -6.35 -13.76
N ALA A 367 -17.46 -6.51 -13.73
CA ALA A 367 -18.14 -7.11 -12.59
C ALA A 367 -19.39 -7.92 -12.99
N LYS A 368 -19.95 -8.66 -12.04
CA LYS A 368 -21.26 -9.30 -12.12
C LYS A 368 -22.10 -8.87 -10.92
N THR A 369 -23.07 -7.99 -11.16
CA THR A 369 -23.82 -7.32 -10.09
C THR A 369 -25.14 -7.99 -9.73
N GLY A 370 -25.57 -9.00 -10.50
CA GLY A 370 -26.79 -9.78 -10.21
C GLY A 370 -28.11 -9.14 -10.66
N GLY A 371 -28.09 -7.94 -11.27
CA GLY A 371 -29.29 -7.29 -11.81
C GLY A 371 -28.97 -6.05 -12.65
N ALA A 372 -29.82 -5.68 -13.60
CA ALA A 372 -29.64 -4.49 -14.44
C ALA A 372 -29.73 -3.18 -13.65
N GLU A 373 -30.52 -3.19 -12.58
CA GLU A 373 -30.71 -2.10 -11.62
C GLU A 373 -29.54 -1.88 -10.66
N LEU A 374 -28.52 -2.75 -10.72
CA LEU A 374 -27.35 -2.72 -9.85
C LEU A 374 -26.12 -2.28 -10.66
N PRO A 375 -25.84 -0.97 -10.76
CA PRO A 375 -24.80 -0.45 -11.63
C PRO A 375 -23.38 -0.59 -11.05
N MET A 376 -22.38 -0.45 -11.93
CA MET A 376 -21.00 -0.16 -11.58
C MET A 376 -20.71 1.34 -11.70
N TYR A 377 -19.94 1.89 -10.77
CA TYR A 377 -19.54 3.29 -10.70
C TYR A 377 -18.02 3.40 -10.81
N LEU A 378 -17.56 4.21 -11.75
CA LEU A 378 -16.15 4.47 -12.01
C LEU A 378 -15.84 5.96 -11.88
N ARG A 379 -14.72 6.30 -11.25
CA ARG A 379 -14.26 7.67 -11.01
C ARG A 379 -12.76 7.78 -11.28
N PHE A 380 -12.34 8.85 -11.94
CA PHE A 380 -10.92 9.22 -12.05
C PHE A 380 -10.76 10.69 -11.71
N ARG A 381 -9.86 11.01 -10.77
CA ARG A 381 -9.68 12.37 -10.27
C ARG A 381 -8.31 12.93 -10.60
N SER A 382 -8.30 14.20 -10.96
CA SER A 382 -7.09 14.94 -11.31
C SER A 382 -6.99 16.21 -10.46
N ALA A 383 -5.76 16.68 -10.22
CA ALA A 383 -5.52 17.95 -9.54
C ALA A 383 -6.03 19.17 -10.32
N ALA A 384 -6.39 19.01 -11.59
CA ALA A 384 -7.00 20.04 -12.42
C ALA A 384 -8.40 19.63 -12.90
N ASN A 385 -9.20 20.63 -13.28
CA ASN A 385 -10.54 20.41 -13.82
C ASN A 385 -10.46 19.77 -15.22
N TYR A 386 -11.40 18.86 -15.50
CA TYR A 386 -11.54 18.29 -16.82
C TYR A 386 -12.39 19.15 -17.75
N THR A 387 -12.01 19.17 -19.02
CA THR A 387 -12.87 19.53 -20.16
C THR A 387 -13.22 18.25 -20.92
N LEU A 388 -14.52 18.04 -21.18
CA LEU A 388 -15.01 16.86 -21.91
C LEU A 388 -15.32 17.22 -23.37
N ALA A 389 -14.71 16.47 -24.30
CA ALA A 389 -15.01 16.55 -25.73
C ALA A 389 -15.31 15.14 -26.26
N GLY A 390 -16.58 14.90 -26.59
CA GLY A 390 -17.04 13.56 -26.99
C GLY A 390 -16.82 12.54 -25.87
N ASP A 391 -15.97 11.55 -26.13
CA ASP A 391 -15.64 10.48 -25.18
C ASP A 391 -14.25 10.67 -24.53
N VAL A 392 -13.66 11.87 -24.63
CA VAL A 392 -12.33 12.20 -24.08
C VAL A 392 -12.43 13.36 -23.09
N ALA A 393 -12.10 13.10 -21.83
CA ALA A 393 -11.92 14.13 -20.81
C ALA A 393 -10.45 14.52 -20.71
N THR A 394 -10.15 15.81 -20.62
CA THR A 394 -8.77 16.33 -20.63
C THR A 394 -8.55 17.33 -19.52
N ALA A 395 -7.41 17.26 -18.84
CA ALA A 395 -6.99 18.18 -17.80
C ALA A 395 -5.52 18.57 -18.02
N GLN A 396 -5.18 19.82 -17.71
CA GLN A 396 -3.79 20.30 -17.73
C GLN A 396 -3.32 20.45 -16.28
N VAL A 397 -2.34 19.64 -15.86
CA VAL A 397 -1.73 19.68 -14.53
C VAL A 397 -0.28 20.09 -14.70
N GLY A 398 0.05 21.33 -14.35
CA GLY A 398 1.41 21.84 -14.54
C GLY A 398 1.87 21.71 -15.99
N ALA A 399 2.98 21.00 -16.22
CA ALA A 399 3.54 20.75 -17.54
C ALA A 399 2.94 19.53 -18.25
N SER A 400 2.08 18.77 -17.56
CA SER A 400 1.52 17.52 -18.06
C SER A 400 0.07 17.68 -18.51
N ARG A 401 -0.22 17.14 -19.69
CA ARG A 401 -1.58 16.87 -20.14
C ARG A 401 -1.99 15.50 -19.63
N PHE A 402 -3.15 15.45 -18.99
CA PHE A 402 -3.82 14.22 -18.62
C PHE A 402 -5.10 14.04 -19.43
N ALA A 403 -5.28 12.90 -20.07
CA ALA A 403 -6.51 12.58 -20.82
C ALA A 403 -7.10 11.24 -20.38
N VAL A 404 -8.43 11.16 -20.29
CA VAL A 404 -9.18 9.93 -20.06
C VAL A 404 -9.99 9.66 -21.32
N HIS A 405 -9.60 8.62 -22.06
CA HIS A 405 -10.32 8.15 -23.23
C HIS A 405 -11.26 7.01 -22.84
N LYS A 406 -12.56 7.21 -22.98
CA LYS A 406 -13.54 6.12 -22.85
C LYS A 406 -13.60 5.33 -24.16
N VAL A 407 -13.07 4.11 -24.13
CA VAL A 407 -13.08 3.21 -25.30
C VAL A 407 -14.35 2.36 -25.31
N ALA A 408 -14.74 1.79 -24.16
CA ALA A 408 -15.94 0.99 -24.02
C ALA A 408 -16.65 1.25 -22.67
N PRO A 409 -17.98 1.09 -22.60
CA PRO A 409 -18.88 0.79 -23.71
C PRO A 409 -19.22 2.06 -24.52
N ALA A 410 -19.49 1.91 -25.82
CA ALA A 410 -19.80 3.03 -26.71
C ALA A 410 -21.12 3.73 -26.34
N SER A 411 -22.11 2.98 -25.85
CA SER A 411 -23.47 3.43 -25.55
C SER A 411 -23.58 4.32 -24.31
N ILE A 412 -22.61 4.30 -23.41
CA ILE A 412 -22.63 5.09 -22.17
C ILE A 412 -21.74 6.32 -22.35
N LYS A 413 -22.27 7.48 -21.95
CA LYS A 413 -21.52 8.75 -22.01
C LYS A 413 -20.87 9.06 -20.67
N PRO A 414 -19.63 9.55 -20.67
CA PRO A 414 -18.98 9.99 -19.46
C PRO A 414 -19.48 11.38 -19.05
N GLU A 415 -19.23 11.72 -17.80
CA GLU A 415 -19.49 13.06 -17.26
C GLU A 415 -18.22 13.60 -16.61
N VAL A 416 -18.06 14.91 -16.60
CA VAL A 416 -17.02 15.59 -15.84
C VAL A 416 -17.62 16.64 -14.92
N ARG A 417 -17.08 16.78 -13.72
CA ARG A 417 -17.45 17.84 -12.78
C ARG A 417 -16.26 18.26 -11.93
N VAL A 418 -16.43 19.31 -11.14
CA VAL A 418 -15.54 19.63 -10.02
C VAL A 418 -16.06 18.86 -8.80
N ALA A 419 -15.18 18.12 -8.12
CA ALA A 419 -15.52 17.41 -6.90
C ALA A 419 -15.87 18.42 -5.78
N VAL A 420 -16.93 18.13 -5.02
CA VAL A 420 -17.35 18.99 -3.92
C VAL A 420 -16.41 18.77 -2.73
N VAL A 421 -15.79 19.85 -2.26
CA VAL A 421 -14.92 19.77 -1.09
C VAL A 421 -15.75 19.68 0.19
N GLY A 422 -15.48 18.67 1.02
CA GLY A 422 -16.23 18.44 2.26
C GLY A 422 -15.77 17.21 3.04
N ALA A 423 -16.59 16.81 4.01
CA ALA A 423 -16.38 15.61 4.82
C ALA A 423 -17.52 14.60 4.59
N CYS A 424 -17.37 13.39 5.15
CA CYS A 424 -18.35 12.30 5.01
C CYS A 424 -19.14 11.97 6.29
N TRP A 425 -19.06 12.81 7.33
CA TRP A 425 -19.62 12.51 8.65
C TRP A 425 -21.16 12.47 8.71
N GLU A 426 -21.84 13.27 7.88
CA GLU A 426 -23.30 13.45 7.92
C GLU A 426 -24.02 12.70 6.79
N VAL A 427 -23.31 11.88 6.02
CA VAL A 427 -23.83 11.15 4.87
C VAL A 427 -23.79 9.65 5.14
N ASP A 428 -24.74 8.90 4.58
CA ASP A 428 -24.68 7.43 4.57
C ASP A 428 -23.29 6.97 4.12
N ARG A 429 -22.68 6.05 4.88
CA ARG A 429 -21.29 5.59 4.74
C ARG A 429 -20.89 5.36 3.28
N GLY A 430 -21.73 4.66 2.51
CA GLY A 430 -21.43 4.27 1.14
C GLY A 430 -21.80 5.29 0.06
N LYS A 431 -22.45 6.40 0.41
CA LYS A 431 -22.98 7.38 -0.56
C LYS A 431 -22.18 8.68 -0.64
N CYS A 432 -21.27 8.92 0.30
CA CYS A 432 -20.44 10.12 0.27
C CYS A 432 -19.61 10.15 -1.02
N ASP A 433 -19.64 11.26 -1.76
CA ASP A 433 -18.88 11.45 -3.00
C ASP A 433 -18.09 12.78 -2.99
N THR A 434 -17.81 13.29 -1.78
CA THR A 434 -17.03 14.51 -1.56
C THR A 434 -15.54 14.26 -1.68
N ALA A 435 -14.77 15.35 -1.70
CA ALA A 435 -13.32 15.35 -1.75
C ALA A 435 -12.76 16.20 -0.60
N ARG A 436 -11.56 15.87 -0.13
CA ARG A 436 -10.78 16.64 0.83
C ARG A 436 -10.21 17.93 0.23
N ILE A 437 -9.90 17.87 -1.05
CA ILE A 437 -9.23 18.93 -1.82
C ILE A 437 -9.96 19.15 -3.15
N PRO A 438 -9.86 20.34 -3.75
CA PRO A 438 -10.38 20.57 -5.09
C PRO A 438 -9.80 19.57 -6.08
N ALA A 439 -10.66 18.96 -6.88
CA ALA A 439 -10.26 17.99 -7.91
C ALA A 439 -11.23 18.05 -9.09
N GLY A 440 -10.70 17.89 -10.30
CA GLY A 440 -11.53 17.51 -11.44
C GLY A 440 -11.92 16.05 -11.30
N GLU A 441 -13.17 15.71 -11.58
CA GLU A 441 -13.69 14.36 -11.51
C GLU A 441 -14.30 13.93 -12.84
N TYR A 442 -13.79 12.83 -13.38
CA TYR A 442 -14.43 12.06 -14.44
C TYR A 442 -15.33 10.99 -13.82
N ARG A 443 -16.51 10.76 -14.41
CA ARG A 443 -17.49 9.78 -13.95
C ARG A 443 -18.00 8.92 -15.09
N LEU A 444 -18.19 7.64 -14.80
CA LEU A 444 -18.99 6.73 -15.61
C LEU A 444 -19.86 5.87 -14.68
N THR A 445 -21.11 5.64 -15.07
CA THR A 445 -22.02 4.72 -14.38
C THR A 445 -22.56 3.74 -15.42
N ILE A 446 -22.37 2.45 -15.20
CA ILE A 446 -22.69 1.41 -16.18
C ILE A 446 -23.77 0.50 -15.57
N PRO A 447 -24.93 0.32 -16.22
CA PRO A 447 -25.96 -0.60 -15.75
C PRO A 447 -25.44 -2.04 -15.65
N GLY A 448 -26.01 -2.82 -14.74
CA GLY A 448 -25.74 -4.25 -14.65
C GLY A 448 -26.44 -5.06 -15.75
N PRO A 449 -26.48 -6.41 -15.65
CA PRO A 449 -25.87 -7.24 -14.61
C PRO A 449 -24.39 -7.54 -14.82
N THR A 450 -23.83 -7.24 -16.00
CA THR A 450 -22.44 -7.54 -16.37
C THR A 450 -21.74 -6.27 -16.86
N PRO A 451 -21.57 -5.26 -15.99
CA PRO A 451 -20.98 -4.00 -16.41
C PRO A 451 -19.49 -4.21 -16.73
N GLU A 452 -19.06 -3.67 -17.87
CA GLU A 452 -17.68 -3.69 -18.34
C GLU A 452 -17.31 -2.31 -18.90
N ALA A 453 -16.10 -1.86 -18.59
CA ALA A 453 -15.54 -0.62 -19.12
C ALA A 453 -14.08 -0.78 -19.51
N ILE A 454 -13.70 -0.06 -20.57
CA ILE A 454 -12.30 0.08 -20.98
C ILE A 454 -12.00 1.57 -21.12
N HIS A 455 -11.01 2.03 -20.36
CA HIS A 455 -10.44 3.38 -20.48
C HIS A 455 -8.98 3.30 -20.86
N VAL A 456 -8.51 4.32 -21.58
CA VAL A 456 -7.07 4.58 -21.75
C VAL A 456 -6.80 5.95 -21.16
N LEU A 457 -5.97 5.97 -20.12
CA LEU A 457 -5.53 7.18 -19.45
C LEU A 457 -4.19 7.57 -20.04
N ASP A 458 -4.05 8.81 -20.50
CA ASP A 458 -2.82 9.30 -21.10
C ASP A 458 -2.18 10.39 -20.25
N ALA A 459 -0.97 10.15 -19.77
CA ALA A 459 -0.15 11.12 -19.04
C ALA A 459 1.07 11.48 -19.88
N SER A 460 1.06 12.67 -20.50
CA SER A 460 2.11 13.09 -21.41
C SER A 460 2.36 14.61 -21.42
N ASP A 461 3.44 15.06 -22.06
CA ASP A 461 3.64 16.48 -22.39
C ASP A 461 2.92 16.93 -23.68
N ASN A 462 2.19 16.01 -24.32
CA ASN A 462 1.43 16.25 -25.55
C ASN A 462 2.26 16.70 -26.78
N ARG A 463 3.58 16.53 -26.79
CA ARG A 463 4.40 16.81 -27.99
C ARG A 463 4.12 15.83 -29.12
N GLU A 464 3.88 14.57 -28.78
CA GLU A 464 3.39 13.54 -29.69
C GLU A 464 2.05 13.03 -29.18
N PRO A 465 0.94 13.15 -29.93
CA PRO A 465 -0.36 12.70 -29.44
C PRO A 465 -0.44 11.16 -29.39
N LEU A 466 -1.18 10.64 -28.41
CA LEU A 466 -1.58 9.24 -28.38
C LEU A 466 -2.67 8.98 -29.43
N VAL A 467 -2.46 7.97 -30.27
CA VAL A 467 -3.49 7.42 -31.14
C VAL A 467 -3.99 6.12 -30.52
N ILE A 468 -5.31 5.96 -30.45
CA ILE A 468 -5.99 4.79 -29.90
C ILE A 468 -6.90 4.23 -30.98
N ASP A 469 -6.63 3.00 -31.38
CA ASP A 469 -7.39 2.23 -32.35
C ASP A 469 -7.78 0.87 -31.76
N THR A 470 -8.65 0.12 -32.44
CA THR A 470 -8.96 -1.27 -32.11
C THR A 470 -8.48 -2.18 -33.23
N ALA A 471 -7.54 -3.07 -32.93
CA ALA A 471 -7.07 -4.07 -33.89
C ALA A 471 -8.14 -5.16 -34.12
N THR A 472 -8.83 -5.53 -33.03
CA THR A 472 -10.04 -6.36 -33.00
C THR A 472 -10.91 -5.90 -31.82
N PRO A 473 -12.15 -6.40 -31.64
CA PRO A 473 -12.98 -6.01 -30.50
C PRO A 473 -12.34 -6.20 -29.12
N ASN A 474 -11.38 -7.14 -28.99
CA ASN A 474 -10.72 -7.48 -27.73
C ASN A 474 -9.24 -7.06 -27.70
N VAL A 475 -8.78 -6.26 -28.67
CA VAL A 475 -7.38 -5.84 -28.75
C VAL A 475 -7.29 -4.35 -29.03
N LEU A 476 -6.83 -3.60 -28.02
CA LEU A 476 -6.50 -2.18 -28.18
C LEU A 476 -5.16 -2.04 -28.89
N HIS A 477 -5.07 -1.09 -29.80
CA HIS A 477 -3.83 -0.64 -30.40
C HIS A 477 -3.57 0.80 -29.96
N LEU A 478 -2.46 1.00 -29.26
CA LEU A 478 -1.98 2.29 -28.81
C LEU A 478 -0.72 2.64 -29.60
N ARG A 479 -0.64 3.87 -30.10
CA ARG A 479 0.53 4.34 -30.84
C ARG A 479 0.92 5.74 -30.43
N ARG A 480 2.21 5.93 -30.18
CA ARG A 480 2.83 7.25 -29.95
C ARG A 480 4.13 7.35 -30.74
N GLY A 481 4.19 8.33 -31.63
CA GLY A 481 5.31 8.46 -32.56
C GLY A 481 5.47 7.20 -33.41
N LYS A 482 6.60 6.51 -33.26
CA LYS A 482 6.92 5.25 -33.95
C LYS A 482 6.74 4.00 -33.08
N GLN A 483 6.32 4.16 -31.82
CA GLN A 483 6.15 3.05 -30.90
C GLN A 483 4.70 2.56 -30.94
N ASP A 484 4.53 1.25 -31.06
CA ASP A 484 3.23 0.57 -31.03
C ASP A 484 3.12 -0.30 -29.77
N ALA A 485 1.93 -0.32 -29.18
CA ALA A 485 1.58 -1.24 -28.12
C ALA A 485 0.19 -1.84 -28.35
N TYR A 486 0.03 -3.12 -28.04
CA TYR A 486 -1.21 -3.88 -28.17
C TYR A 486 -1.60 -4.47 -26.84
N VAL A 487 -2.85 -4.27 -26.42
CA VAL A 487 -3.38 -4.84 -25.17
C VAL A 487 -4.57 -5.74 -25.51
N ALA A 488 -4.36 -7.05 -25.43
CA ALA A 488 -5.37 -8.07 -25.64
C ALA A 488 -6.09 -8.39 -24.32
N THR A 489 -7.40 -8.18 -24.29
CA THR A 489 -8.24 -8.35 -23.08
C THR A 489 -8.86 -9.75 -22.97
N ALA A 490 -8.80 -10.53 -24.06
CA ALA A 490 -9.31 -11.89 -24.15
C ALA A 490 -8.41 -12.75 -25.06
N VAL A 491 -8.63 -14.07 -25.01
CA VAL A 491 -8.04 -15.02 -25.97
C VAL A 491 -8.58 -14.77 -27.37
N GLY A 492 -7.76 -15.07 -28.38
CA GLY A 492 -8.11 -14.86 -29.78
C GLY A 492 -6.89 -14.52 -30.63
N SER A 493 -7.13 -14.15 -31.88
CA SER A 493 -6.07 -13.87 -32.85
C SER A 493 -6.25 -12.49 -33.47
N TYR A 494 -5.15 -11.83 -33.78
CA TYR A 494 -5.13 -10.56 -34.50
C TYR A 494 -3.87 -10.43 -35.36
N SER A 495 -3.93 -9.61 -36.40
CA SER A 495 -2.79 -9.35 -37.28
C SER A 495 -2.37 -7.90 -37.18
N VAL A 496 -1.08 -7.66 -36.99
CA VAL A 496 -0.50 -6.32 -36.89
C VAL A 496 0.53 -6.10 -37.98
N THR A 497 0.69 -4.84 -38.39
CA THR A 497 1.82 -4.45 -39.23
C THR A 497 3.10 -4.65 -38.41
N PRO A 498 4.15 -5.28 -38.98
CA PRO A 498 5.42 -5.38 -38.28
C PRO A 498 5.95 -3.99 -37.91
N SER A 499 6.37 -3.83 -36.68
CA SER A 499 6.88 -2.56 -36.13
C SER A 499 8.09 -2.86 -35.26
N ALA A 500 9.03 -1.93 -35.22
CA ALA A 500 10.26 -2.12 -34.46
C ALA A 500 9.95 -2.14 -32.95
N SER A 501 10.00 -3.32 -32.35
CA SER A 501 9.83 -3.53 -30.91
C SER A 501 8.44 -3.10 -30.41
N ALA A 502 7.38 -3.53 -31.10
CA ALA A 502 6.01 -3.38 -30.62
C ALA A 502 5.80 -4.16 -29.31
N ILE A 503 5.16 -3.52 -28.33
CA ILE A 503 4.80 -4.14 -27.05
C ILE A 503 3.48 -4.87 -27.22
N HIS A 504 3.39 -6.14 -26.82
CA HIS A 504 2.14 -6.88 -26.77
C HIS A 504 1.90 -7.38 -25.35
N VAL A 505 0.76 -7.00 -24.78
CA VAL A 505 0.30 -7.42 -23.45
C VAL A 505 -0.96 -8.25 -23.61
N ALA A 506 -0.93 -9.50 -23.15
CA ALA A 506 -2.09 -10.39 -23.15
C ALA A 506 -2.57 -10.65 -21.72
N LEU A 507 -3.80 -10.23 -21.43
CA LEU A 507 -4.36 -10.21 -20.08
C LEU A 507 -5.24 -11.43 -19.74
N ALA A 508 -5.50 -12.33 -20.68
CA ALA A 508 -6.22 -13.56 -20.37
C ALA A 508 -5.48 -14.32 -19.26
N ASP A 509 -6.22 -14.96 -18.35
CA ASP A 509 -5.59 -15.73 -17.27
C ASP A 509 -4.70 -16.81 -17.88
N GLY A 510 -3.41 -16.73 -17.57
CA GLY A 510 -2.41 -17.58 -18.19
C GLY A 510 -2.29 -17.37 -19.68
N ALA A 511 -2.44 -16.18 -20.21
CA ALA A 511 -2.25 -15.99 -21.65
C ALA A 511 -0.84 -16.41 -22.07
N LYS A 512 -0.74 -17.21 -23.14
CA LYS A 512 0.49 -17.35 -23.94
C LYS A 512 0.25 -16.71 -25.30
N SER A 513 1.23 -15.96 -25.79
CA SER A 513 1.19 -15.41 -27.14
C SER A 513 2.13 -16.19 -28.04
N THR A 514 1.60 -16.72 -29.14
CA THR A 514 2.41 -17.23 -30.26
C THR A 514 2.28 -16.27 -31.43
N ILE A 515 3.39 -15.96 -32.09
CA ILE A 515 3.40 -14.99 -33.18
C ILE A 515 4.08 -15.60 -34.39
N THR A 516 3.44 -15.45 -35.54
CA THR A 516 3.89 -15.98 -36.82
C THR A 516 3.79 -14.89 -37.89
N LEU A 517 4.68 -14.95 -38.88
CA LEU A 517 4.56 -14.10 -40.07
C LEU A 517 3.49 -14.71 -40.99
N ASP A 518 2.41 -13.97 -41.25
CA ASP A 518 1.28 -14.39 -42.08
C ASP A 518 0.92 -13.26 -43.06
N GLY A 519 1.09 -13.51 -44.36
CA GLY A 519 0.76 -12.53 -45.41
C GLY A 519 1.49 -11.18 -45.29
N GLY A 520 2.72 -11.16 -44.77
CA GLY A 520 3.49 -9.92 -44.55
C GLY A 520 3.09 -9.14 -43.29
N LYS A 521 2.22 -9.71 -42.45
CA LYS A 521 1.83 -9.18 -41.14
C LYS A 521 2.28 -10.12 -40.04
N CYS A 522 2.42 -9.60 -38.82
CA CYS A 522 2.61 -10.44 -37.64
C CYS A 522 1.24 -10.88 -37.15
N ARG A 523 0.91 -12.16 -37.32
CA ARG A 523 -0.26 -12.78 -36.69
C ARG A 523 0.10 -13.14 -35.26
N VAL A 524 -0.66 -12.60 -34.31
CA VAL A 524 -0.56 -12.87 -32.89
C VAL A 524 -1.75 -13.72 -32.48
N ASP A 525 -1.48 -14.92 -31.96
CA ASP A 525 -2.49 -15.79 -31.36
C ASP A 525 -2.29 -15.78 -29.84
N VAL A 526 -3.31 -15.31 -29.11
CA VAL A 526 -3.39 -15.31 -27.66
C VAL A 526 -4.21 -16.52 -27.24
N VAL A 527 -3.55 -17.50 -26.64
CA VAL A 527 -4.17 -18.73 -26.15
C VAL A 527 -4.17 -18.74 -24.63
N ALA A 528 -5.15 -19.42 -24.04
CA ALA A 528 -5.08 -19.75 -22.62
C ALA A 528 -3.93 -20.75 -22.38
N ASP A 529 -3.27 -20.59 -21.25
CA ASP A 529 -2.21 -21.44 -20.69
C ASP A 529 -2.52 -21.60 -19.20
N ASP A 530 -1.83 -22.53 -18.55
CA ASP A 530 -1.97 -22.75 -17.10
C ASP A 530 -1.26 -21.67 -16.27
N GLY A 531 -0.67 -20.66 -16.93
CA GLY A 531 -0.09 -19.51 -16.30
C GLY A 531 -1.11 -18.75 -15.43
N LYS A 532 -0.64 -18.01 -14.43
CA LYS A 532 -1.50 -17.12 -13.61
C LYS A 532 -1.17 -15.65 -13.78
N ARG A 533 -0.52 -15.29 -14.89
CA ARG A 533 0.05 -13.95 -15.13
C ARG A 533 -0.18 -13.53 -16.59
N PRO A 534 -0.23 -12.22 -16.86
CA PRO A 534 -0.27 -11.74 -18.23
C PRO A 534 1.04 -12.06 -18.95
N ALA A 535 0.98 -12.31 -20.25
CA ALA A 535 2.16 -12.39 -21.09
C ALA A 535 2.48 -11.00 -21.63
N VAL A 536 3.74 -10.59 -21.50
CA VAL A 536 4.28 -9.38 -22.13
C VAL A 536 5.39 -9.80 -23.08
N VAL A 537 5.25 -9.45 -24.35
CA VAL A 537 6.24 -9.79 -25.38
C VAL A 537 6.54 -8.60 -26.26
N MET A 538 7.78 -8.54 -26.74
CA MET A 538 8.24 -7.60 -27.75
C MET A 538 8.21 -8.29 -29.12
N VAL A 539 7.71 -7.60 -30.13
CA VAL A 539 7.65 -8.08 -31.51
C VAL A 539 8.45 -7.14 -32.39
N ASP A 540 9.37 -7.68 -33.18
CA ASP A 540 10.16 -6.88 -34.13
C ASP A 540 9.55 -6.87 -35.55
N GLU A 541 10.22 -6.17 -36.46
CA GLU A 541 9.80 -6.01 -37.86
C GLU A 541 9.81 -7.34 -38.64
N GLN A 542 10.45 -8.38 -38.10
CA GLN A 542 10.49 -9.73 -38.67
C GLN A 542 9.48 -10.66 -37.99
N CYS A 543 8.58 -10.11 -37.16
CA CYS A 543 7.62 -10.84 -36.35
C CYS A 543 8.26 -11.82 -35.37
N LYS A 544 9.52 -11.58 -34.98
CA LYS A 544 10.19 -12.38 -33.97
C LYS A 544 9.71 -11.92 -32.59
N VAL A 545 9.34 -12.90 -31.78
CA VAL A 545 8.91 -12.70 -30.40
C VAL A 545 10.10 -12.75 -29.47
N THR A 546 10.19 -11.78 -28.58
CA THR A 546 11.05 -11.85 -27.41
C THR A 546 10.18 -11.67 -26.17
N GLU A 547 10.26 -12.61 -25.23
CA GLU A 547 9.59 -12.44 -23.94
C GLU A 547 10.17 -11.23 -23.20
N ASP A 548 9.28 -10.34 -22.76
CA ASP A 548 9.67 -9.20 -21.96
C ASP A 548 9.75 -9.60 -20.49
N LYS A 549 10.96 -9.98 -20.07
CA LYS A 549 11.20 -10.61 -18.77
C LYS A 549 10.74 -9.73 -17.62
N GLN A 550 10.14 -10.37 -16.61
CA GLN A 550 9.80 -9.72 -15.35
C GLN A 550 11.08 -9.24 -14.62
N THR A 551 11.10 -7.97 -14.19
CA THR A 551 12.23 -7.33 -13.50
C THR A 551 11.93 -6.95 -12.05
N GLY A 552 10.66 -6.98 -11.65
CA GLY A 552 10.19 -6.71 -10.29
C GLY A 552 8.85 -7.40 -9.99
N PRO A 553 8.28 -7.21 -8.78
CA PRO A 553 8.69 -6.23 -7.78
C PRO A 553 9.97 -6.64 -7.02
N ALA A 554 10.67 -5.64 -6.48
CA ALA A 554 11.65 -5.84 -5.43
C ALA A 554 11.01 -6.62 -4.25
N SER A 555 11.72 -7.64 -3.77
CA SER A 555 11.30 -8.45 -2.63
C SER A 555 11.77 -7.83 -1.30
N PRO A 556 11.01 -7.96 -0.20
CA PRO A 556 11.45 -7.54 1.14
C PRO A 556 12.73 -8.24 1.64
N VAL A 557 13.24 -9.25 0.92
CA VAL A 557 14.45 -10.05 1.29
C VAL A 557 15.77 -9.43 0.79
N PHE A 558 15.76 -8.27 0.11
CA PHE A 558 16.98 -7.74 -0.48
C PHE A 558 17.86 -6.92 0.48
N ALA A 559 18.76 -7.65 1.15
CA ALA A 559 20.16 -7.26 1.33
C ALA A 559 21.04 -8.45 0.86
N GLY A 560 21.19 -8.66 -0.45
CA GLY A 560 22.26 -9.49 -1.01
C GLY A 560 21.94 -10.83 -1.70
N SER A 561 20.68 -11.24 -1.93
CA SER A 561 20.38 -12.49 -2.65
C SER A 561 19.56 -12.27 -3.92
N ALA A 562 19.99 -12.85 -5.05
CA ALA A 562 19.31 -12.82 -6.35
C ALA A 562 17.79 -13.08 -6.26
N GLY A 563 17.02 -12.35 -7.07
CA GLY A 563 15.56 -12.28 -7.03
C GLY A 563 14.85 -13.60 -7.22
N GLY A 564 14.30 -14.12 -6.12
CA GLY A 564 13.22 -15.09 -6.13
C GLY A 564 11.87 -14.38 -6.18
N LEU A 565 10.95 -14.93 -6.98
CA LEU A 565 9.55 -14.51 -7.07
C LEU A 565 8.89 -14.54 -5.68
N ILE A 566 8.10 -13.51 -5.36
CA ILE A 566 7.18 -13.56 -4.22
C ILE A 566 6.02 -14.49 -4.62
N PRO A 567 5.79 -15.63 -3.93
CA PRO A 567 4.56 -16.36 -4.07
C PRO A 567 3.43 -15.49 -3.52
N ILE A 568 2.40 -15.23 -4.32
CA ILE A 568 1.16 -14.63 -3.84
C ILE A 568 0.56 -15.67 -2.87
N ALA A 569 0.45 -15.29 -1.59
CA ALA A 569 0.04 -16.21 -0.54
C ALA A 569 -1.34 -16.82 -0.84
N SER A 570 -1.49 -18.12 -0.58
CA SER A 570 -2.80 -18.76 -0.47
C SER A 570 -3.59 -18.15 0.69
N ALA A 571 -4.92 -18.04 0.52
CA ALA A 571 -5.83 -17.41 1.47
C ALA A 571 -5.59 -17.83 2.93
N PRO A 572 -5.61 -16.90 3.91
CA PRO A 572 -5.49 -17.25 5.31
C PRO A 572 -6.65 -18.15 5.77
N GLN A 573 -6.33 -19.15 6.60
CA GLN A 573 -7.33 -20.02 7.20
C GLN A 573 -8.25 -19.23 8.14
N ARG A 574 -9.57 -19.34 7.88
CA ARG A 574 -10.68 -18.76 8.65
C ARG A 574 -10.51 -18.98 10.16
N SER A 575 -10.31 -17.92 10.94
CA SER A 575 -10.52 -17.98 12.39
C SER A 575 -11.96 -17.56 12.73
N LYS A 576 -12.81 -18.54 13.08
CA LYS A 576 -14.14 -18.27 13.64
C LYS A 576 -13.98 -17.65 15.02
N LYS A 577 -14.27 -16.35 15.19
CA LYS A 577 -14.58 -15.79 16.52
C LYS A 577 -15.85 -14.95 16.46
N LYS A 578 -16.72 -15.20 17.43
CA LYS A 578 -18.03 -14.57 17.60
C LYS A 578 -17.86 -13.12 18.07
N GLY A 579 -18.54 -12.19 17.40
CA GLY A 579 -18.57 -10.78 17.75
C GLY A 579 -19.33 -10.46 19.04
N CYS A 580 -19.05 -9.27 19.57
CA CYS A 580 -19.91 -8.54 20.50
C CYS A 580 -19.62 -7.04 20.35
N CYS A 581 -20.60 -6.28 19.87
CA CYS A 581 -20.59 -4.82 19.83
C CYS A 581 -21.09 -4.22 21.15
N SER A 582 -20.50 -3.10 21.54
CA SER A 582 -21.22 -1.99 22.16
C SER A 582 -20.46 -0.69 21.87
N ALA A 583 -21.14 0.23 21.17
CA ALA A 583 -20.69 1.59 20.94
C ALA A 583 -20.64 2.36 22.27
N GLY A 584 -19.61 3.20 22.43
CA GLY A 584 -19.47 4.13 23.55
C GLY A 584 -18.55 5.28 23.18
N ASP A 585 -19.12 6.49 23.15
CA ASP A 585 -18.43 7.77 23.04
C ASP A 585 -17.40 7.95 24.16
N ALA A 586 -16.19 8.41 23.82
CA ALA A 586 -15.37 9.24 24.71
C ALA A 586 -14.25 9.93 23.92
N GLY A 587 -14.39 11.24 23.71
CA GLY A 587 -13.28 12.11 23.35
C GLY A 587 -12.30 12.27 24.51
N GLY A 588 -11.01 12.33 24.20
CA GLY A 588 -9.96 12.59 25.18
C GLY A 588 -8.65 13.02 24.50
N SER A 589 -8.33 14.30 24.61
CA SER A 589 -7.11 14.94 24.08
C SER A 589 -5.82 14.33 24.62
N SER A 590 -4.84 14.15 23.74
CA SER A 590 -3.48 13.74 24.09
C SER A 590 -2.57 14.95 24.32
N ALA A 591 -2.13 15.14 25.55
CA ALA A 591 -0.94 15.92 25.87
C ALA A 591 -0.22 15.24 27.03
N LEU A 592 1.00 14.75 26.81
CA LEU A 592 2.17 14.78 27.70
C LEU A 592 3.19 13.71 27.30
N THR A 593 4.41 14.13 26.94
CA THR A 593 5.61 13.26 27.03
C THR A 593 6.87 14.08 27.31
N VAL A 594 7.38 13.99 28.55
CA VAL A 594 8.78 14.20 29.00
C VAL A 594 8.86 13.31 30.27
N LEU A 595 9.78 12.37 30.53
CA LEU A 595 11.24 12.41 30.62
C LEU A 595 11.70 10.97 31.00
N VAL A 596 12.51 10.25 30.20
CA VAL A 596 13.30 9.10 30.68
C VAL A 596 14.61 8.98 29.90
N LEU A 597 15.72 9.41 30.50
CA LEU A 597 17.08 9.21 29.99
C LEU A 597 17.98 8.86 31.18
N ALA A 598 18.08 7.56 31.50
CA ALA A 598 19.07 7.03 32.46
C ALA A 598 19.36 5.52 32.36
N ALA A 599 18.57 4.71 31.64
CA ALA A 599 18.70 3.25 31.71
C ALA A 599 19.58 2.58 30.63
N LEU A 600 20.01 3.30 29.57
CA LEU A 600 20.62 2.67 28.38
C LEU A 600 22.17 2.65 28.31
N LEU A 601 22.89 3.04 29.38
CA LEU A 601 24.36 3.17 29.35
C LEU A 601 25.10 2.46 30.50
N ARG A 602 24.72 1.23 30.87
CA ARG A 602 25.55 0.41 31.78
C ARG A 602 26.07 -0.87 31.11
N PRO A 603 27.41 -1.06 31.02
CA PRO A 603 27.98 -2.34 30.66
C PRO A 603 27.83 -3.32 31.85
N THR A 604 27.39 -4.53 31.56
CA THR A 604 27.27 -5.63 32.52
C THR A 604 28.66 -6.08 32.98
N ARG A 605 29.06 -5.71 34.20
CA ARG A 605 30.20 -6.33 34.88
C ARG A 605 29.81 -7.71 35.40
N GLY A 606 30.45 -8.75 34.87
CA GLY A 606 30.27 -10.14 35.26
C GLY A 606 30.61 -10.39 36.74
N ARG A 607 29.74 -11.14 37.42
CA ARG A 607 29.97 -11.66 38.78
C ARG A 607 30.93 -12.85 38.72
N ARG A 608 32.11 -12.71 39.32
CA ARG A 608 32.99 -13.83 39.71
C ARG A 608 32.32 -14.64 40.84
N ARG A 609 32.36 -15.97 40.72
CA ARG A 609 32.01 -16.93 41.78
C ARG A 609 33.03 -16.87 42.92
N PRO A 610 32.64 -17.01 44.20
CA PRO A 610 33.58 -17.24 45.29
C PRO A 610 34.07 -18.70 45.27
N GLY A 611 35.38 -18.87 45.34
CA GLY A 611 36.05 -20.16 45.44
C GLY A 611 35.91 -20.81 46.81
N VAL A 612 35.85 -22.14 46.80
CA VAL A 612 35.88 -23.04 47.95
C VAL A 612 37.29 -23.03 48.54
N ALA A 613 37.40 -22.85 49.86
CA ALA A 613 38.65 -23.00 50.62
C ALA A 613 38.93 -24.49 50.91
N PRO A 614 40.19 -24.97 50.83
CA PRO A 614 40.55 -26.31 51.27
C PRO A 614 40.85 -26.35 52.78
N ARG A 615 40.43 -27.45 53.41
CA ARG A 615 40.81 -27.82 54.77
C ARG A 615 42.31 -28.11 54.87
N SER A 616 42.86 -27.73 56.02
CA SER A 616 44.22 -27.88 56.48
C SER A 616 44.67 -29.34 56.63
N GLY A 617 45.96 -29.55 56.41
CA GLY A 617 46.74 -30.63 56.99
C GLY A 617 47.84 -30.03 57.87
N ARG A 618 47.76 -30.38 59.17
CA ARG A 618 48.64 -30.11 60.32
C ARG A 618 48.58 -28.73 60.96
#